data_AF-A0A067L7S4-F1
#
_entry.id   AF-A0A067L7S4-F1
#
_cell.length_a   1.000
_cell.length_b   1.000
_cell.length_c   1.000
_cell.angle_alpha   90.00
_cell.angle_beta   90.00
_cell.angle_gamma   90.00
#
_symmetry.space_group_name_H-M   'P 1'
#
loop_
_entity.id
_entity.type
_entity.pdbx_description
1 polymer ?
#
loop_
_entity_poly.entity_id
_entity_poly.type
_entity_poly.pdbx_seq_one_letter_code
_entity_poly.pdbx_strand_id
1 'polypeptide(L)'
;MQISEAFTIPAINIALSTKNTCSCSVNPRQRFKRTMRRIQGASIIVSFVQVIIGFLGLPKYFVSDELLYLVNVPFVTLTGLGLYNRGIPQLTKCIEIGVPALVLLVFSRQFLSRFWKSGTKIAERYSATNSIIIVWILAEILTAAGAYDNTSQQTQLNCRANRGGLIRAAPCAVKGCKGISKRSLTDSLLLVAIWRKCTVSAPAVLYMQALCLSSSTFATSSRFSGAHRIPAPRISEAIGVQDVHMQGIGTLLDAVFGLGLGSTASVQHAGLVGSTQIGTRRIAIISAIFMILISLIGKLAVVLASIPLPIVGALYIAFFPYVVAGGLDDFILCDLKSFRSKSILGFSVFMGLSVPQYFSNYDLFSTDGLPQTSSNWVNFYLL
;
A
#
# COMPACT_ATOMS: atom_id res chain seq x y z
N MET A 1 6.91 -1.63 7.57
CA MET A 1 6.49 -0.65 6.55
C MET A 1 6.31 -1.41 5.24
N GLN A 2 5.08 -1.54 4.78
CA GLN A 2 4.84 -1.99 3.41
C GLN A 2 4.86 -0.72 2.54
N ILE A 3 5.72 -0.71 1.54
CA ILE A 3 5.82 0.39 0.57
C ILE A 3 4.51 0.43 -0.21
N SER A 4 4.00 1.63 -0.49
CA SER A 4 2.76 1.74 -1.27
C SER A 4 2.92 1.16 -2.67
N GLU A 5 1.94 0.36 -3.07
CA GLU A 5 1.85 -0.19 -4.42
C GLU A 5 1.78 0.97 -5.45
N ALA A 6 1.14 2.09 -5.09
CA ALA A 6 1.03 3.28 -5.93
C ALA A 6 2.38 3.95 -6.23
N PHE A 7 3.38 3.74 -5.37
CA PHE A 7 4.74 4.24 -5.57
C PHE A 7 5.64 3.21 -6.29
N THR A 8 5.22 1.94 -6.38
CA THR A 8 6.03 0.85 -6.93
C THR A 8 6.08 0.89 -8.46
N ILE A 9 4.94 1.13 -9.11
CA ILE A 9 4.85 1.25 -10.58
C ILE A 9 5.75 2.39 -11.11
N PRO A 10 5.65 3.64 -10.59
CA PRO A 10 6.56 4.71 -11.02
C PRO A 10 8.03 4.42 -10.71
N ALA A 11 8.35 3.70 -9.63
CA ALA A 11 9.72 3.30 -9.33
C ALA A 11 10.30 2.33 -10.36
N ILE A 12 9.52 1.32 -10.75
CA ILE A 12 9.89 0.36 -11.79
C ILE A 12 10.08 1.10 -13.11
N ASN A 13 9.19 2.04 -13.44
CA ASN A 13 9.30 2.88 -14.64
C ASN A 13 10.64 3.66 -14.66
N ILE A 14 10.99 4.36 -13.57
CA ILE A 14 12.26 5.08 -13.47
C ILE A 14 13.45 4.11 -13.61
N ALA A 15 13.36 2.89 -13.07
CA ALA A 15 14.40 1.88 -13.18
C ALA A 15 14.57 1.34 -14.61
N LEU A 16 13.48 1.12 -15.33
CA LEU A 16 13.47 0.65 -16.73
C LEU A 16 13.91 1.74 -17.71
N SER A 17 13.39 2.96 -17.56
CA SER A 17 13.86 4.12 -18.35
C SER A 17 15.36 4.33 -18.18
N THR A 18 15.87 4.20 -16.96
CA THR A 18 17.32 4.25 -16.68
C THR A 18 18.12 3.17 -17.40
N LYS A 19 17.54 2.00 -17.69
CA LYS A 19 18.17 0.91 -18.46
C LYS A 19 18.31 1.29 -19.94
N ASN A 20 17.24 1.83 -20.52
CA ASN A 20 17.14 2.05 -21.97
C ASN A 20 17.93 3.26 -22.45
N THR A 21 17.99 4.34 -21.66
CA THR A 21 18.71 5.57 -22.07
C THR A 21 20.23 5.49 -21.85
N CYS A 22 20.74 4.50 -21.10
CA CYS A 22 22.12 4.54 -20.58
C CYS A 22 22.82 3.18 -20.51
N SER A 23 22.64 2.30 -21.50
CA SER A 23 23.48 1.09 -21.67
C SER A 23 24.52 1.38 -22.76
N CYS A 24 25.84 1.35 -22.49
CA CYS A 24 26.63 0.12 -22.67
C CYS A 24 27.88 -0.05 -21.75
N SER A 25 28.06 0.66 -20.62
CA SER A 25 29.35 0.57 -19.87
C SER A 25 29.28 0.75 -18.33
N VAL A 26 28.10 0.69 -17.69
CA VAL A 26 27.99 1.04 -16.25
C VAL A 26 27.88 -0.19 -15.37
N ASN A 27 28.78 -0.31 -14.37
CA ASN A 27 28.77 -1.35 -13.33
C ASN A 27 27.39 -1.47 -12.64
N PRO A 28 26.90 -2.70 -12.31
CA PRO A 28 25.57 -2.91 -11.72
C PRO A 28 25.30 -2.08 -10.45
N ARG A 29 26.34 -1.94 -9.61
CA ARG A 29 26.26 -1.15 -8.37
C ARG A 29 26.12 0.35 -8.63
N GLN A 30 26.76 0.87 -9.67
CA GLN A 30 26.63 2.27 -10.07
C GLN A 30 25.25 2.52 -10.69
N ARG A 31 24.74 1.57 -11.48
CA ARG A 31 23.38 1.63 -12.03
C ARG A 31 22.33 1.67 -10.91
N PHE A 32 22.43 0.78 -9.92
CA PHE A 32 21.55 0.79 -8.75
C PHE A 32 21.57 2.14 -8.02
N LYS A 33 22.77 2.65 -7.70
CA LYS A 33 22.91 3.97 -7.05
C LYS A 33 22.28 5.09 -7.86
N ARG A 34 22.45 5.09 -9.18
CA ARG A 34 21.89 6.11 -10.07
C ARG A 34 20.35 6.00 -10.17
N THR A 35 19.81 4.78 -10.26
CA THR A 35 18.37 4.54 -10.22
C THR A 35 17.74 5.00 -8.91
N MET A 36 18.32 4.61 -7.76
CA MET A 36 17.79 5.02 -6.46
C MET A 36 17.83 6.55 -6.27
N ARG A 37 18.88 7.23 -6.74
CA ARG A 37 18.94 8.70 -6.74
C ARG A 37 17.88 9.34 -7.62
N ARG A 38 17.58 8.78 -8.79
CA ARG A 38 16.52 9.27 -9.68
C ARG A 38 15.14 9.11 -9.05
N ILE A 39 14.87 7.94 -8.45
CA ILE A 39 13.63 7.68 -7.71
C ILE A 39 13.48 8.67 -6.55
N GLN A 40 14.54 8.84 -5.76
CA GLN A 40 14.56 9.78 -4.63
C GLN A 40 14.32 11.23 -5.09
N GLY A 41 15.00 11.70 -6.15
CA GLY A 41 14.81 13.04 -6.69
C GLY A 41 13.40 13.28 -7.24
N ALA A 42 12.83 12.28 -7.93
CA ALA A 42 11.45 12.34 -8.43
C ALA A 42 10.45 12.45 -7.28
N SER A 43 10.62 11.65 -6.22
CA SER A 43 9.77 11.70 -5.02
C SER A 43 9.85 13.05 -4.29
N ILE A 44 11.04 13.68 -4.23
CA ILE A 44 11.18 15.04 -3.66
C ILE A 44 10.35 16.05 -4.47
N ILE A 45 10.48 16.05 -5.80
CA ILE A 45 9.75 17.00 -6.66
C ILE A 45 8.24 16.86 -6.49
N VAL A 46 7.75 15.62 -6.52
CA VAL A 46 6.34 15.31 -6.31
C VAL A 46 5.86 15.78 -4.95
N SER A 47 6.64 15.54 -3.90
CA SER A 47 6.26 15.93 -2.55
C SER A 47 6.06 17.45 -2.43
N PHE A 48 6.91 18.27 -3.07
CA PHE A 48 6.71 19.72 -3.12
C PHE A 48 5.43 20.11 -3.86
N VAL A 49 5.15 19.46 -5.00
CA VAL A 49 3.90 19.68 -5.74
C VAL A 49 2.69 19.32 -4.88
N GLN A 50 2.72 18.20 -4.16
CA GLN A 50 1.66 17.77 -3.24
C GLN A 50 1.45 18.77 -2.10
N VAL A 51 2.54 19.24 -1.47
CA VAL A 51 2.47 20.26 -0.41
C VAL A 51 1.90 21.57 -0.94
N ILE A 52 2.31 22.03 -2.12
CA ILE A 52 1.79 23.27 -2.73
C ILE A 52 0.31 23.14 -3.08
N ILE A 53 -0.10 22.04 -3.73
CA ILE A 53 -1.50 21.77 -4.07
C ILE A 53 -2.36 21.72 -2.81
N GLY A 54 -1.86 21.05 -1.77
CA GLY A 54 -2.52 20.98 -0.47
C GLY A 54 -2.63 22.34 0.21
N PHE A 55 -1.56 23.14 0.25
CA PHE A 55 -1.58 24.45 0.91
C PHE A 55 -2.48 25.46 0.19
N LEU A 56 -2.48 25.44 -1.16
CA LEU A 56 -3.35 26.29 -1.98
C LEU A 56 -4.83 25.89 -1.93
N GLY A 57 -5.16 24.72 -1.36
CA GLY A 57 -6.53 24.22 -1.32
C GLY A 57 -7.12 23.96 -2.72
N LEU A 58 -6.28 23.80 -3.74
CA LEU A 58 -6.71 23.60 -5.13
C LEU A 58 -7.76 22.49 -5.32
N PRO A 59 -7.69 21.34 -4.61
CA PRO A 59 -8.71 20.30 -4.74
C PRO A 59 -10.15 20.79 -4.54
N LYS A 60 -10.35 21.84 -3.72
CA LYS A 60 -11.68 22.44 -3.46
C LYS A 60 -12.29 23.14 -4.67
N TYR A 61 -11.45 23.66 -5.56
CA TYR A 61 -11.92 24.43 -6.73
C TYR A 61 -12.18 23.54 -7.95
N PHE A 62 -11.53 22.39 -8.03
CA PHE A 62 -11.60 21.51 -9.22
C PHE A 62 -12.66 20.40 -9.11
N VAL A 63 -13.09 20.02 -7.91
CA VAL A 63 -13.97 18.87 -7.70
C VAL A 63 -15.17 19.29 -6.85
N SER A 64 -16.38 19.21 -7.42
CA SER A 64 -17.61 19.35 -6.64
C SER A 64 -17.81 18.13 -5.73
N ASP A 65 -18.44 18.31 -4.58
CA ASP A 65 -18.64 17.22 -3.61
C ASP A 65 -19.38 16.02 -4.20
N GLU A 66 -20.38 16.25 -5.06
CA GLU A 66 -21.09 15.18 -5.75
C GLU A 66 -20.17 14.38 -6.68
N LEU A 67 -19.28 15.06 -7.40
CA LEU A 67 -18.33 14.42 -8.31
C LEU A 67 -17.24 13.67 -7.54
N LEU A 68 -16.87 14.16 -6.35
CA LEU A 68 -15.93 13.48 -5.47
C LEU A 68 -16.46 12.11 -5.03
N TYR A 69 -17.72 12.03 -4.58
CA TYR A 69 -18.31 10.75 -4.18
C TYR A 69 -18.48 9.79 -5.36
N LEU A 70 -18.89 10.33 -6.52
CA LEU A 70 -19.01 9.55 -7.76
C LEU A 70 -17.67 8.93 -8.19
N VAL A 71 -16.56 9.65 -8.01
CA VAL A 71 -15.21 9.12 -8.32
C VAL A 71 -14.69 8.21 -7.21
N ASN A 72 -15.07 8.45 -5.95
CA ASN A 72 -14.59 7.68 -4.82
C ASN A 72 -15.04 6.22 -4.86
N VAL A 73 -16.29 5.97 -5.27
CA VAL A 73 -16.85 4.62 -5.35
C VAL A 73 -15.98 3.67 -6.20
N PRO A 74 -15.76 3.91 -7.52
CA PRO A 74 -14.93 3.03 -8.33
C PRO A 74 -13.49 2.99 -7.81
N PHE A 75 -12.97 4.10 -7.30
CA PHE A 75 -11.58 4.16 -6.83
C PHE A 75 -11.34 3.24 -5.61
N VAL A 76 -12.16 3.35 -4.56
CA VAL A 76 -12.04 2.54 -3.34
C VAL A 76 -12.34 1.08 -3.63
N THR A 77 -13.41 0.81 -4.37
CA THR A 77 -13.81 -0.57 -4.72
C THR A 77 -12.73 -1.26 -5.54
N LEU A 78 -12.20 -0.62 -6.59
CA LEU A 78 -11.12 -1.17 -7.41
C LEU A 78 -9.79 -1.26 -6.66
N THR A 79 -9.54 -0.41 -5.67
CA THR A 79 -8.37 -0.54 -4.80
C THR A 79 -8.46 -1.82 -3.96
N GLY A 80 -9.62 -2.08 -3.34
CA GLY A 80 -9.86 -3.31 -2.58
C GLY A 80 -9.84 -4.55 -3.47
N LEU A 81 -10.51 -4.48 -4.63
CA LEU A 81 -10.56 -5.57 -5.60
C LEU A 81 -9.22 -5.82 -6.25
N GLY A 82 -8.48 -4.81 -6.69
CA GLY A 82 -7.21 -4.94 -7.41
C GLY A 82 -6.10 -5.62 -6.61
N LEU A 83 -6.20 -5.62 -5.28
CA LEU A 83 -5.28 -6.33 -4.40
C LEU A 83 -5.66 -7.81 -4.16
N TYR A 84 -6.69 -8.34 -4.83
CA TYR A 84 -7.12 -9.74 -4.72
C TYR A 84 -6.00 -10.74 -5.02
N ASN A 85 -5.11 -10.40 -5.97
CA ASN A 85 -3.95 -11.20 -6.35
C ASN A 85 -2.97 -11.44 -5.18
N ARG A 86 -3.05 -10.65 -4.11
CA ARG A 86 -2.26 -10.84 -2.89
C ARG A 86 -2.97 -11.68 -1.83
N GLY A 87 -4.26 -11.97 -1.98
CA GLY A 87 -5.04 -12.75 -1.02
C GLY A 87 -4.74 -14.25 -1.14
N ILE A 88 -5.62 -14.99 -1.83
CA ILE A 88 -5.50 -16.45 -1.98
C ILE A 88 -4.15 -16.87 -2.57
N PRO A 89 -3.62 -16.26 -3.64
CA PRO A 89 -2.33 -16.69 -4.21
C PRO A 89 -1.14 -16.57 -3.26
N GLN A 90 -1.20 -15.66 -2.28
CA GLN A 90 -0.16 -15.55 -1.24
C GLN A 90 -0.40 -16.53 -0.10
N LEU A 91 -1.66 -16.75 0.27
CA LEU A 91 -2.07 -17.72 1.28
C LEU A 91 -1.69 -19.14 0.86
N THR A 92 -1.94 -19.53 -0.39
CA THR A 92 -1.70 -20.88 -0.90
C THR A 92 -0.21 -21.24 -1.04
N LYS A 93 0.70 -20.25 -0.97
CA LYS A 93 2.15 -20.52 -0.89
C LYS A 93 2.53 -21.37 0.33
N CYS A 94 1.72 -21.33 1.38
CA CYS A 94 1.77 -22.30 2.46
C CYS A 94 0.37 -22.52 3.03
N ILE A 95 -0.34 -23.52 2.49
CA ILE A 95 -1.73 -23.77 2.85
C ILE A 95 -1.88 -24.18 4.33
N GLU A 96 -0.90 -24.91 4.87
CA GLU A 96 -0.88 -25.41 6.26
C GLU A 96 -0.86 -24.30 7.32
N ILE A 97 -0.27 -23.14 7.00
CA ILE A 97 -0.22 -21.98 7.90
C ILE A 97 -1.29 -20.96 7.50
N GLY A 98 -1.48 -20.76 6.20
CA GLY A 98 -2.36 -19.75 5.65
C GLY A 98 -3.85 -20.03 5.91
N VAL A 99 -4.30 -21.27 5.74
CA VAL A 99 -5.72 -21.64 5.97
C VAL A 99 -6.08 -21.52 7.45
N PRO A 100 -5.29 -22.05 8.42
CA PRO A 100 -5.57 -21.81 9.83
C PRO A 100 -5.60 -20.34 10.22
N ALA A 101 -4.73 -19.49 9.64
CA ALA A 101 -4.79 -18.05 9.86
C ALA A 101 -6.14 -17.47 9.45
N LEU A 102 -6.61 -17.80 8.25
CA LEU A 102 -7.89 -17.31 7.75
C LEU A 102 -9.07 -17.84 8.57
N VAL A 103 -9.08 -19.13 8.89
CA VAL A 103 -10.13 -19.76 9.68
C VAL A 103 -10.19 -19.14 11.08
N LEU A 104 -9.06 -18.98 11.76
CA LEU A 104 -9.03 -18.36 13.09
C LEU A 104 -9.44 -16.90 13.06
N LEU A 105 -9.02 -16.14 12.04
CA LEU A 105 -9.46 -14.75 11.82
C LEU A 105 -10.98 -14.66 11.70
N VAL A 106 -11.57 -15.42 10.77
CA VAL A 106 -13.01 -15.38 10.50
C VAL A 106 -13.80 -15.94 11.69
N PHE A 107 -13.35 -17.03 12.29
CA PHE A 107 -14.01 -17.67 13.42
C PHE A 107 -14.03 -16.76 14.66
N SER A 108 -12.88 -16.17 15.00
CA SER A 108 -12.77 -15.25 16.14
C SER A 108 -13.64 -14.01 15.97
N ARG A 109 -13.86 -13.57 14.73
CA ARG A 109 -14.70 -12.41 14.43
C ARG A 109 -16.19 -12.73 14.35
N GLN A 110 -16.59 -13.82 13.71
CA GLN A 110 -18.01 -14.09 13.40
C GLN A 110 -18.71 -15.02 14.40
N PHE A 111 -17.98 -15.99 14.97
CA PHE A 111 -18.59 -17.10 15.72
C PHE A 111 -18.28 -17.06 17.21
N LEU A 112 -17.19 -16.41 17.62
CA LEU A 112 -16.78 -16.36 19.01
C LEU A 112 -17.80 -15.62 19.91
N SER A 113 -18.56 -14.70 19.32
CA SER A 113 -19.67 -13.99 19.98
C SER A 113 -20.80 -14.92 20.45
N ARG A 114 -21.00 -16.04 19.74
CA ARG A 114 -22.04 -17.03 20.03
C ARG A 114 -21.66 -17.96 21.18
N PHE A 115 -20.38 -18.33 21.27
CA PHE A 115 -19.91 -19.32 22.25
C PHE A 115 -19.39 -18.71 23.55
N TRP A 116 -18.87 -17.46 23.54
CA TRP A 116 -18.20 -16.90 24.71
C TRP A 116 -18.63 -15.48 25.09
N LYS A 117 -19.85 -15.34 25.61
CA LYS A 117 -20.50 -14.05 25.97
C LYS A 117 -19.66 -13.11 26.86
N SER A 118 -18.81 -13.65 27.75
CA SER A 118 -18.03 -12.85 28.70
C SER A 118 -16.74 -12.25 28.11
N GLY A 119 -16.20 -12.82 27.02
CA GLY A 119 -14.93 -12.41 26.38
C GLY A 119 -15.09 -11.77 25.00
N THR A 120 -16.30 -11.73 24.45
CA THR A 120 -16.60 -11.33 23.06
C THR A 120 -16.00 -9.98 22.69
N LYS A 121 -16.14 -8.98 23.56
CA LYS A 121 -15.69 -7.61 23.29
C LYS A 121 -14.18 -7.50 23.09
N ILE A 122 -13.39 -8.30 23.81
CA ILE A 122 -11.92 -8.28 23.68
C ILE A 122 -11.51 -9.11 22.47
N ALA A 123 -12.09 -10.29 22.33
CA ALA A 123 -11.69 -11.22 21.28
C ALA A 123 -12.12 -10.75 19.87
N GLU A 124 -13.25 -10.05 19.73
CA GLU A 124 -13.64 -9.41 18.47
C GLU A 124 -12.70 -8.25 18.11
N ARG A 125 -12.37 -7.38 19.08
CA ARG A 125 -11.53 -6.19 18.84
C ARG A 125 -10.08 -6.53 18.49
N TYR A 126 -9.53 -7.55 19.13
CA TYR A 126 -8.16 -8.03 18.92
C TYR A 126 -8.09 -9.31 18.08
N SER A 127 -9.17 -9.66 17.37
CA SER A 127 -9.30 -10.88 16.55
C SER A 127 -8.09 -11.06 15.63
N ALA A 128 -7.72 -10.01 14.88
CA ALA A 128 -6.59 -10.07 13.97
C ALA A 128 -5.24 -10.26 14.66
N THR A 129 -4.99 -9.55 15.76
CA THR A 129 -3.74 -9.67 16.50
C THR A 129 -3.61 -11.05 17.13
N ASN A 130 -4.68 -11.55 17.75
CA ASN A 130 -4.69 -12.86 18.41
C ASN A 130 -4.49 -13.99 17.41
N SER A 131 -5.16 -13.96 16.25
CA SER A 131 -4.99 -14.97 15.21
C SER A 131 -3.56 -14.98 14.64
N ILE A 132 -2.96 -13.80 14.43
CA ILE A 132 -1.57 -13.70 13.97
C ILE A 132 -0.64 -14.33 15.00
N ILE A 133 -0.79 -14.01 16.29
CA ILE A 133 0.07 -14.55 17.35
C ILE A 133 -0.06 -16.07 17.43
N ILE A 134 -1.29 -16.59 17.46
CA ILE A 134 -1.55 -18.04 17.57
C ILE A 134 -0.94 -18.79 16.39
N VAL A 135 -1.18 -18.32 15.16
CA VAL A 135 -0.68 -19.01 13.96
C VAL A 135 0.81 -18.81 13.76
N TRP A 136 1.37 -17.68 14.18
CA TRP A 136 2.81 -17.48 14.18
C TRP A 136 3.51 -18.45 15.13
N ILE A 137 2.97 -18.64 16.35
CA ILE A 137 3.49 -19.66 17.30
C ILE A 137 3.38 -21.06 16.69
N LEU A 138 2.24 -21.39 16.06
CA LEU A 138 2.08 -22.67 15.37
C LEU A 138 3.12 -22.86 14.25
N ALA A 139 3.40 -21.82 13.46
CA ALA A 139 4.39 -21.85 12.40
C ALA A 139 5.82 -22.06 12.95
N GLU A 140 6.16 -21.46 14.10
CA GLU A 140 7.43 -21.70 14.78
C GLU A 140 7.53 -23.14 15.30
N ILE A 141 6.46 -23.69 15.89
CA ILE A 141 6.42 -25.09 16.35
C ILE A 141 6.60 -26.06 15.17
N LEU A 142 5.88 -25.86 14.07
CA LEU A 142 6.02 -26.68 12.87
C LEU A 142 7.41 -26.57 12.24
N THR A 143 8.00 -25.37 12.27
CA THR A 143 9.37 -25.15 11.78
C THR A 143 10.39 -25.86 12.69
N ALA A 144 10.22 -25.81 14.01
CA ALA A 144 11.11 -26.44 14.98
C ALA A 144 10.97 -27.98 15.00
N ALA A 145 9.79 -28.50 14.70
CA ALA A 145 9.52 -29.93 14.57
C ALA A 145 10.11 -30.56 13.28
N GLY A 146 10.73 -29.76 12.41
CA GLY A 146 11.35 -30.23 11.17
C GLY A 146 10.35 -30.57 10.06
N ALA A 147 9.09 -30.13 10.16
CA ALA A 147 8.03 -30.46 9.21
C ALA A 147 8.36 -30.04 7.76
N TYR A 148 9.21 -29.03 7.60
CA TYR A 148 9.58 -28.47 6.29
C TYR A 148 10.98 -28.88 5.80
N ASP A 149 11.73 -29.70 6.54
CA ASP A 149 13.16 -29.94 6.29
C ASP A 149 13.43 -30.68 4.96
N ASN A 150 12.54 -31.59 4.59
CA ASN A 150 12.63 -32.40 3.37
C ASN A 150 11.70 -31.93 2.24
N THR A 151 11.13 -30.73 2.36
CA THR A 151 10.18 -30.19 1.37
C THR A 151 10.87 -29.38 0.26
N SER A 152 10.13 -29.01 -0.79
CA SER A 152 10.65 -28.19 -1.89
C SER A 152 11.24 -26.85 -1.39
N GLN A 153 12.24 -26.32 -2.10
CA GLN A 153 12.87 -25.04 -1.74
C GLN A 153 11.84 -23.88 -1.65
N GLN A 154 10.80 -23.91 -2.50
CA GLN A 154 9.74 -22.90 -2.48
C GLN A 154 8.85 -23.02 -1.24
N THR A 155 8.53 -24.23 -0.80
CA THR A 155 7.82 -24.47 0.47
C THR A 155 8.66 -24.02 1.65
N GLN A 156 9.95 -24.36 1.66
CA GLN A 156 10.87 -23.94 2.73
C GLN A 156 10.97 -22.41 2.87
N LEU A 157 10.99 -21.67 1.75
CA LEU A 157 11.08 -20.19 1.76
C LEU A 157 9.79 -19.50 2.26
N ASN A 158 8.63 -20.10 2.02
CA ASN A 158 7.34 -19.49 2.31
C ASN A 158 6.71 -19.96 3.63
N CYS A 159 6.96 -21.22 4.03
CA CYS A 159 6.38 -21.83 5.23
C CYS A 159 7.24 -21.67 6.48
N ARG A 160 8.59 -21.68 6.37
CA ARG A 160 9.45 -21.59 7.55
C ARG A 160 9.42 -20.19 8.16
N ALA A 161 9.17 -20.13 9.46
CA ALA A 161 9.25 -18.90 10.25
C ALA A 161 10.73 -18.50 10.53
N ASN A 162 11.59 -19.50 10.75
CA ASN A 162 13.05 -19.31 10.84
C ASN A 162 13.72 -19.17 9.47
N ARG A 163 13.56 -18.01 8.83
CA ARG A 163 14.35 -17.64 7.66
C ARG A 163 15.83 -17.49 8.06
N GLY A 164 16.63 -18.51 7.82
CA GLY A 164 18.10 -18.45 7.66
C GLY A 164 18.88 -17.56 8.64
N GLY A 165 18.66 -17.69 9.95
CA GLY A 165 19.49 -17.00 10.95
C GLY A 165 19.35 -15.47 10.99
N LEU A 166 18.30 -14.88 10.39
CA LEU A 166 18.06 -13.43 10.43
C LEU A 166 18.06 -12.88 11.87
N ILE A 167 17.53 -13.65 12.83
CA ILE A 167 17.49 -13.28 14.25
C ILE A 167 18.90 -13.24 14.86
N ARG A 168 19.79 -14.16 14.45
CA ARG A 168 21.21 -14.17 14.88
C ARG A 168 22.05 -13.08 14.21
N ALA A 169 21.71 -12.71 12.97
CA ALA A 169 22.39 -11.66 12.22
C ALA A 169 21.94 -10.23 12.58
N ALA A 170 20.84 -10.08 13.33
CA ALA A 170 20.25 -8.80 13.66
C ALA A 170 21.01 -8.06 14.78
N PRO A 171 21.40 -6.79 14.58
CA PRO A 171 22.01 -6.00 15.65
C PRO A 171 20.98 -5.67 16.76
N CYS A 172 21.42 -5.71 18.03
CA CYS A 172 20.57 -5.43 19.21
C CYS A 172 19.96 -4.01 19.17
N ALA A 173 20.75 -3.03 18.77
CA ALA A 173 20.30 -1.68 18.47
C ALA A 173 20.72 -1.38 17.03
N VAL A 174 19.83 -0.79 16.24
CA VAL A 174 20.23 -0.24 14.94
C VAL A 174 21.21 0.89 15.26
N LYS A 175 22.53 0.62 15.19
CA LYS A 175 23.56 1.66 15.31
C LYS A 175 23.24 2.67 14.21
N GLY A 176 22.72 3.83 14.66
CA GLY A 176 21.81 4.67 13.89
C GLY A 176 22.25 4.91 12.47
N CYS A 177 21.29 4.92 11.54
CA CYS A 177 21.39 5.30 10.12
C CYS A 177 22.75 5.87 9.66
N LYS A 178 23.83 5.08 9.67
CA LYS A 178 25.13 5.45 9.11
C LYS A 178 25.13 5.35 7.58
N GLY A 179 23.94 5.17 6.98
CA GLY A 179 23.68 5.25 5.55
C GLY A 179 23.31 6.65 5.07
N ILE A 180 23.06 7.61 5.98
CA ILE A 180 22.89 9.02 5.58
C ILE A 180 24.29 9.58 5.34
N SER A 181 24.86 9.27 4.18
CA SER A 181 25.97 10.06 3.68
C SER A 181 25.46 11.51 3.60
N LYS A 182 26.06 12.42 4.38
CA LYS A 182 25.83 13.89 4.28
C LYS A 182 25.97 14.41 2.84
N ARG A 183 26.57 13.61 1.95
CA ARG A 183 26.70 13.82 0.50
C ARG A 183 25.40 13.60 -0.30
N SER A 184 24.40 12.92 0.26
CA SER A 184 23.11 12.67 -0.40
C SER A 184 22.24 13.92 -0.46
N LEU A 185 22.25 14.79 0.55
CA LEU A 185 21.37 15.97 0.57
C LEU A 185 21.81 17.00 -0.48
N THR A 186 23.12 17.22 -0.62
CA THR A 186 23.72 18.13 -1.61
C THR A 186 23.62 17.58 -3.03
N ASP A 187 23.84 16.26 -3.23
CA ASP A 187 23.67 15.63 -4.55
C ASP A 187 22.19 15.60 -4.98
N SER A 188 21.25 15.42 -4.05
CA SER A 188 19.81 15.42 -4.32
C SER A 188 19.26 16.82 -4.63
N LEU A 189 19.78 17.87 -3.99
CA LEU A 189 19.46 19.26 -4.34
C LEU A 189 20.08 19.69 -5.69
N LEU A 190 21.29 19.23 -6.02
CA LEU A 190 21.90 19.44 -7.34
C LEU A 190 21.12 18.74 -8.47
N LEU A 191 20.39 17.66 -8.16
CA LEU A 191 19.51 16.98 -9.13
C LEU A 191 18.20 17.76 -9.39
N VAL A 192 17.76 18.61 -8.47
CA VAL A 192 16.66 19.57 -8.73
C VAL A 192 17.07 20.57 -9.81
N ALA A 193 18.38 20.89 -9.91
CA ALA A 193 18.94 21.74 -10.96
C ALA A 193 19.12 21.03 -12.32
N ILE A 194 19.02 19.68 -12.40
CA ILE A 194 18.93 18.94 -13.67
C ILE A 194 17.47 18.91 -14.14
N TRP A 195 16.89 20.10 -14.26
CA TRP A 195 15.53 20.32 -14.74
C TRP A 195 15.40 20.13 -16.26
N ARG A 196 16.53 20.13 -16.99
CA ARG A 196 16.54 20.57 -18.38
C ARG A 196 16.43 19.47 -19.43
N LYS A 197 16.69 18.19 -19.14
CA LYS A 197 16.51 17.08 -20.11
C LYS A 197 16.30 15.73 -19.42
N CYS A 198 15.05 15.40 -19.11
CA CYS A 198 14.45 14.04 -19.17
C CYS A 198 13.08 14.06 -18.47
N THR A 199 12.00 14.12 -19.27
CA THR A 199 10.67 13.53 -19.01
C THR A 199 10.12 13.68 -17.59
N VAL A 200 9.76 14.92 -17.23
CA VAL A 200 9.05 15.26 -15.98
C VAL A 200 7.55 14.89 -16.05
N SER A 201 6.98 14.57 -17.22
CA SER A 201 5.52 14.55 -17.37
C SER A 201 4.76 13.33 -16.84
N ALA A 202 5.35 12.18 -16.55
CA ALA A 202 4.55 11.07 -15.98
C ALA A 202 5.13 10.12 -14.96
N PRO A 203 6.34 10.30 -14.37
CA PRO A 203 6.44 9.96 -12.96
C PRO A 203 5.41 10.79 -12.19
N ALA A 204 5.31 12.11 -12.46
CA ALA A 204 4.41 13.02 -11.75
C ALA A 204 2.94 12.57 -11.79
N VAL A 205 2.42 12.18 -12.96
CA VAL A 205 1.04 11.66 -13.11
C VAL A 205 0.83 10.33 -12.37
N LEU A 206 1.81 9.42 -12.39
CA LEU A 206 1.75 8.17 -11.64
C LEU A 206 1.79 8.41 -10.13
N TYR A 207 2.58 9.39 -9.69
CA TYR A 207 2.61 9.79 -8.29
C TYR A 207 1.33 10.55 -7.85
N MET A 208 0.56 11.15 -8.77
CA MET A 208 -0.78 11.67 -8.47
C MET A 208 -1.80 10.55 -8.19
N GLN A 209 -1.61 9.33 -8.69
CA GLN A 209 -2.45 8.19 -8.32
C GLN A 209 -2.35 7.89 -6.81
N ALA A 210 -1.17 8.07 -6.23
CA ALA A 210 -0.93 7.88 -4.80
C ALA A 210 -1.72 8.89 -3.93
N LEU A 211 -1.99 10.10 -4.44
CA LEU A 211 -2.88 11.07 -3.78
C LEU A 211 -4.32 10.59 -3.81
N CYS A 212 -4.81 10.23 -5.00
CA CYS A 212 -6.18 9.77 -5.17
C CYS A 212 -6.47 8.57 -4.27
N LEU A 213 -5.52 7.63 -4.22
CA LEU A 213 -5.58 6.46 -3.34
C LEU A 213 -5.64 6.80 -1.86
N SER A 214 -4.80 7.72 -1.41
CA SER A 214 -4.81 8.13 -0.01
C SER A 214 -6.11 8.82 0.36
N SER A 215 -6.57 9.80 -0.43
CA SER A 215 -7.81 10.54 -0.19
C SER A 215 -9.01 9.61 -0.10
N SER A 216 -9.11 8.66 -1.03
CA SER A 216 -10.16 7.64 -1.05
C SER A 216 -10.13 6.72 0.19
N THR A 217 -8.93 6.31 0.59
CA THR A 217 -8.73 5.46 1.76
C THR A 217 -9.06 6.18 3.07
N PHE A 218 -8.68 7.47 3.19
CA PHE A 218 -9.02 8.30 4.35
C PHE A 218 -10.52 8.58 4.43
N ALA A 219 -11.16 8.91 3.31
CA ALA A 219 -12.61 9.08 3.24
C ALA A 219 -13.34 7.84 3.74
N THR A 220 -12.95 6.65 3.26
CA THR A 220 -13.54 5.37 3.69
C THR A 220 -13.27 5.08 5.17
N SER A 221 -12.04 5.27 5.62
CA SER A 221 -11.65 5.03 7.03
C SER A 221 -12.39 5.96 8.00
N SER A 222 -12.62 7.21 7.61
CA SER A 222 -13.37 8.18 8.41
C SER A 222 -14.82 7.74 8.62
N ARG A 223 -15.44 7.12 7.60
CA ARG A 223 -16.81 6.59 7.67
C ARG A 223 -16.91 5.41 8.62
N PHE A 224 -16.00 4.44 8.49
CA PHE A 224 -15.92 3.32 9.43
C PHE A 224 -15.62 3.74 10.88
N SER A 225 -15.07 4.94 11.06
CA SER A 225 -14.84 5.50 12.39
C SER A 225 -16.07 6.21 12.97
N GLY A 226 -17.19 6.28 12.25
CA GLY A 226 -18.43 6.91 12.69
C GLY A 226 -18.61 8.38 12.28
N ALA A 227 -17.82 8.90 11.33
CA ALA A 227 -17.93 10.29 10.86
C ALA A 227 -19.20 10.63 10.06
N HIS A 228 -20.15 9.69 9.95
CA HIS A 228 -21.42 9.80 9.22
C HIS A 228 -22.34 10.96 9.69
N ARG A 229 -22.00 11.68 10.77
CA ARG A 229 -22.83 12.74 11.38
C ARG A 229 -22.50 14.16 10.94
N ILE A 230 -21.45 14.38 10.14
CA ILE A 230 -21.09 15.72 9.65
C ILE A 230 -21.54 15.81 8.18
N PRO A 231 -22.17 16.92 7.74
CA PRO A 231 -22.59 17.07 6.36
C PRO A 231 -21.41 16.85 5.40
N ALA A 232 -21.64 15.94 4.45
CA ALA A 232 -20.72 15.48 3.42
C ALA A 232 -19.78 16.56 2.83
N PRO A 233 -20.23 17.77 2.46
CA PRO A 233 -19.36 18.79 1.85
C PRO A 233 -18.26 19.34 2.77
N ARG A 234 -18.50 19.42 4.09
CA ARG A 234 -17.52 20.01 5.02
C ARG A 234 -16.42 19.02 5.44
N ILE A 235 -16.72 17.72 5.42
CA ILE A 235 -15.74 16.67 5.71
C ILE A 235 -14.79 16.51 4.52
N SER A 236 -15.34 16.36 3.30
CA SER A 236 -14.55 16.18 2.07
C SER A 236 -13.56 17.31 1.86
N GLU A 237 -13.99 18.55 2.09
CA GLU A 237 -13.17 19.75 1.95
C GLU A 237 -12.02 19.85 2.96
N ALA A 238 -12.29 19.55 4.23
CA ALA A 238 -11.29 19.65 5.30
C ALA A 238 -10.29 18.48 5.25
N ILE A 239 -10.81 17.27 5.04
CA ILE A 239 -10.01 16.04 4.91
C ILE A 239 -9.18 16.11 3.63
N GLY A 240 -9.76 16.45 2.48
CA GLY A 240 -9.05 16.49 1.19
C GLY A 240 -7.86 17.46 1.17
N VAL A 241 -8.01 18.66 1.74
CA VAL A 241 -6.92 19.65 1.78
C VAL A 241 -5.88 19.31 2.84
N GLN A 242 -6.30 18.78 3.99
CA GLN A 242 -5.39 18.40 5.06
C GLN A 242 -4.57 17.16 4.73
N ASP A 243 -5.20 16.18 4.08
CA ASP A 243 -4.59 14.92 3.71
C ASP A 243 -3.53 15.10 2.63
N VAL A 244 -3.83 15.87 1.58
CA VAL A 244 -2.89 16.10 0.47
C VAL A 244 -1.61 16.78 0.96
N HIS A 245 -1.72 17.77 1.86
CA HIS A 245 -0.52 18.42 2.40
C HIS A 245 0.26 17.49 3.33
N MET A 246 -0.41 16.71 4.20
CA MET A 246 0.29 15.83 5.15
C MET A 246 0.93 14.64 4.44
N GLN A 247 0.31 14.14 3.38
CA GLN A 247 0.91 13.15 2.51
C GLN A 247 2.14 13.72 1.78
N GLY A 248 2.06 14.95 1.28
CA GLY A 248 3.22 15.65 0.70
C GLY A 248 4.38 15.76 1.69
N ILE A 249 4.12 16.13 2.94
CA ILE A 249 5.15 16.20 3.98
C ILE A 249 5.73 14.80 4.27
N GLY A 250 4.90 13.77 4.39
CA GLY A 250 5.36 12.39 4.61
C GLY A 250 6.25 11.88 3.48
N THR A 251 5.83 12.07 2.23
CA THR A 251 6.60 11.66 1.04
C THR A 251 7.93 12.43 0.93
N LEU A 252 7.96 13.71 1.32
CA LEU A 252 9.19 14.49 1.40
C LEU A 252 10.16 13.89 2.42
N LEU A 253 9.68 13.58 3.62
CA LEU A 253 10.50 12.96 4.67
C LEU A 253 11.04 11.60 4.22
N ASP A 254 10.19 10.76 3.61
CA ASP A 254 10.61 9.46 3.07
C ASP A 254 11.73 9.61 2.04
N ALA A 255 11.58 10.58 1.13
CA ALA A 255 12.59 10.85 0.12
C ALA A 255 13.88 11.40 0.73
N VAL A 256 13.81 12.31 1.70
CA VAL A 256 14.99 12.92 2.36
C VAL A 256 15.77 11.88 3.19
N PHE A 257 15.08 11.01 3.93
CA PHE A 257 15.71 9.97 4.74
C PHE A 257 16.17 8.74 3.94
N GLY A 258 15.96 8.73 2.62
CA GLY A 258 16.51 7.71 1.73
C GLY A 258 15.67 6.44 1.58
N LEU A 259 14.39 6.48 1.96
CA LEU A 259 13.42 5.43 1.58
C LEU A 259 13.18 5.45 0.07
N GLY A 260 13.25 6.64 -0.54
CA GLY A 260 13.17 6.85 -1.99
C GLY A 260 11.74 6.74 -2.56
N LEU A 261 10.91 5.88 -1.99
CA LEU A 261 9.49 5.71 -2.31
C LEU A 261 8.63 6.40 -1.25
N GLY A 262 7.58 7.09 -1.68
CA GLY A 262 6.71 7.82 -0.77
C GLY A 262 5.79 6.91 0.05
N SER A 263 5.18 7.48 1.09
CA SER A 263 4.13 6.85 1.90
C SER A 263 2.73 7.25 1.43
N THR A 264 1.79 6.31 1.53
CA THR A 264 0.34 6.56 1.30
C THR A 264 -0.46 6.06 2.49
N ALA A 265 -1.76 6.39 2.51
CA ALA A 265 -2.70 5.71 3.40
C ALA A 265 -2.65 4.18 3.15
N SER A 266 -2.74 3.41 4.24
CA SER A 266 -2.74 1.95 4.18
C SER A 266 -4.16 1.43 4.00
N VAL A 267 -4.41 0.81 2.84
CA VAL A 267 -5.67 0.13 2.52
C VAL A 267 -5.98 -0.99 3.51
N GLN A 268 -4.95 -1.70 3.97
CA GLN A 268 -5.10 -2.77 4.98
C GLN A 268 -5.56 -2.20 6.33
N HIS A 269 -5.04 -1.02 6.70
CA HIS A 269 -5.47 -0.33 7.91
C HIS A 269 -6.93 0.14 7.78
N ALA A 270 -7.34 0.65 6.63
CA ALA A 270 -8.74 0.99 6.37
C ALA A 270 -9.66 -0.23 6.52
N GLY A 271 -9.26 -1.38 5.98
CA GLY A 271 -9.99 -2.64 6.16
C GLY A 271 -10.01 -3.13 7.61
N LEU A 272 -8.94 -2.94 8.38
CA LEU A 272 -8.90 -3.22 9.81
C LEU A 272 -9.84 -2.30 10.62
N VAL A 273 -9.86 -1.00 10.31
CA VAL A 273 -10.82 -0.07 10.92
C VAL A 273 -12.25 -0.42 10.52
N GLY A 274 -12.49 -0.81 9.26
CA GLY A 274 -13.79 -1.32 8.81
C GLY A 274 -14.22 -2.59 9.53
N SER A 275 -13.28 -3.50 9.80
CA SER A 275 -13.58 -4.70 10.57
C SER A 275 -13.85 -4.38 12.04
N THR A 276 -12.98 -3.60 12.69
CA THR A 276 -13.03 -3.36 14.16
C THR A 276 -13.98 -2.25 14.58
N GLN A 277 -14.33 -1.34 13.67
CA GLN A 277 -15.13 -0.13 13.93
C GLN A 277 -14.50 0.76 15.02
N ILE A 278 -13.16 0.78 15.11
CA ILE A 278 -12.42 1.58 16.09
C ILE A 278 -11.45 2.52 15.36
N GLY A 279 -11.78 3.81 15.35
CA GLY A 279 -11.02 4.85 14.67
C GLY A 279 -10.52 5.99 15.56
N THR A 280 -10.18 5.71 16.82
CA THR A 280 -9.78 6.79 17.75
C THR A 280 -8.36 7.31 17.49
N ARG A 281 -8.18 8.64 17.55
CA ARG A 281 -6.86 9.29 17.38
C ARG A 281 -5.80 8.78 18.37
N ARG A 282 -6.21 8.39 19.59
CA ARG A 282 -5.29 7.88 20.62
C ARG A 282 -4.57 6.60 20.17
N ILE A 283 -5.29 5.68 19.54
CA ILE A 283 -4.72 4.42 19.04
C ILE A 283 -3.70 4.70 17.93
N ALA A 284 -4.02 5.62 17.02
CA ALA A 284 -3.10 6.01 15.95
C ALA A 284 -1.78 6.59 16.53
N ILE A 285 -1.86 7.51 17.50
CA ILE A 285 -0.67 8.10 18.15
C ILE A 285 0.16 7.03 18.86
N ILE A 286 -0.48 6.16 19.64
CA ILE A 286 0.22 5.07 20.36
C ILE A 286 0.90 4.12 19.37
N SER A 287 0.22 3.76 18.27
CA SER A 287 0.79 2.90 17.23
C SER A 287 2.01 3.53 16.55
N ALA A 288 2.00 4.84 16.29
CA ALA A 288 3.12 5.57 15.71
C ALA A 288 4.34 5.58 16.66
N ILE A 289 4.13 5.86 17.95
CA ILE A 289 5.19 5.81 18.97
C ILE A 289 5.76 4.39 19.04
N PHE A 290 4.90 3.36 19.04
CA PHE A 290 5.31 1.97 19.08
C PHE A 290 6.12 1.56 17.84
N MET A 291 5.72 1.98 16.64
CA MET A 291 6.47 1.74 15.40
C MET A 291 7.87 2.38 15.44
N ILE A 292 7.98 3.60 15.97
CA ILE A 292 9.28 4.28 16.15
C ILE A 292 10.16 3.48 17.13
N LEU A 293 9.61 3.05 18.27
CA LEU A 293 10.36 2.28 19.27
C LEU A 293 10.85 0.93 18.72
N ILE A 294 10.00 0.18 18.00
CA ILE A 294 10.41 -1.07 17.36
C ILE A 294 11.50 -0.82 16.32
N SER A 295 11.42 0.29 15.57
CA SER A 295 12.43 0.63 14.58
C SER A 295 13.82 0.89 15.18
N LEU A 296 13.92 1.24 16.47
CA LEU A 296 15.19 1.40 17.18
C LEU A 296 15.78 0.05 17.63
N ILE A 297 14.93 -0.95 17.86
CA ILE A 297 15.30 -2.27 18.38
C ILE A 297 15.31 -3.29 17.22
N GLY A 298 16.48 -3.45 16.59
CA GLY A 298 16.65 -4.29 15.40
C GLY A 298 16.22 -5.75 15.60
N LYS A 299 16.42 -6.32 16.79
CA LYS A 299 15.95 -7.68 17.12
C LYS A 299 14.43 -7.82 17.06
N LEU A 300 13.69 -6.86 17.61
CA LEU A 300 12.22 -6.88 17.57
C LEU A 300 11.71 -6.69 16.13
N ALA A 301 12.38 -5.84 15.35
CA ALA A 301 12.05 -5.65 13.94
C ALA A 301 12.19 -6.95 13.14
N VAL A 302 13.20 -7.78 13.45
CA VAL A 302 13.39 -9.08 12.78
C VAL A 302 12.35 -10.12 13.21
N VAL A 303 11.93 -10.13 14.48
CA VAL A 303 10.82 -11.00 14.93
C VAL A 303 9.53 -10.66 14.18
N LEU A 304 9.22 -9.38 14.00
CA LEU A 304 8.06 -9.00 13.19
C LEU A 304 8.24 -9.31 11.70
N ALA A 305 9.47 -9.27 11.19
CA ALA A 305 9.78 -9.65 9.82
C ALA A 305 9.78 -11.17 9.58
N SER A 306 9.80 -11.99 10.65
CA SER A 306 9.73 -13.45 10.53
C SER A 306 8.30 -13.95 10.30
N ILE A 307 7.29 -13.09 10.45
CA ILE A 307 5.89 -13.43 10.17
C ILE A 307 5.76 -13.98 8.74
N PRO A 308 5.33 -15.24 8.56
CA PRO A 308 5.19 -15.84 7.25
C PRO A 308 4.23 -15.04 6.36
N LEU A 309 4.64 -14.85 5.11
CA LEU A 309 3.84 -14.20 4.07
C LEU A 309 2.43 -14.80 3.88
N PRO A 310 2.20 -16.12 4.05
CA PRO A 310 0.87 -16.73 4.01
C PRO A 310 -0.10 -16.16 5.06
N ILE A 311 0.38 -15.83 6.27
CA ILE A 311 -0.45 -15.18 7.31
C ILE A 311 -0.89 -13.80 6.84
N VAL A 312 0.01 -13.06 6.20
CA VAL A 312 -0.29 -11.74 5.61
C VAL A 312 -1.33 -11.87 4.48
N GLY A 313 -1.26 -12.93 3.67
CA GLY A 313 -2.28 -13.25 2.66
C GLY A 313 -3.67 -13.48 3.28
N ALA A 314 -3.75 -14.17 4.43
CA ALA A 314 -5.01 -14.35 5.15
C ALA A 314 -5.60 -13.02 5.67
N LEU A 315 -4.75 -12.10 6.15
CA LEU A 315 -5.20 -10.75 6.54
C LEU A 315 -5.77 -9.97 5.36
N TYR A 316 -5.17 -10.10 4.17
CA TYR A 316 -5.67 -9.45 2.96
C TYR A 316 -7.06 -9.94 2.57
N ILE A 317 -7.28 -11.27 2.62
CA ILE A 317 -8.60 -11.86 2.38
C ILE A 317 -9.62 -11.37 3.42
N ALA A 318 -9.21 -11.17 4.67
CA ALA A 318 -10.11 -10.68 5.71
C ALA A 318 -10.41 -9.17 5.61
N PHE A 319 -9.43 -8.34 5.24
CA PHE A 319 -9.55 -6.87 5.31
C PHE A 319 -9.99 -6.22 4.00
N PHE A 320 -9.58 -6.72 2.84
CA PHE A 320 -9.94 -6.10 1.56
C PHE A 320 -11.44 -6.13 1.26
N PRO A 321 -12.22 -7.17 1.63
CA PRO A 321 -13.68 -7.12 1.50
C PRO A 321 -14.32 -5.96 2.26
N TYR A 322 -13.80 -5.58 3.44
CA TYR A 322 -14.29 -4.40 4.15
C TYR A 322 -13.98 -3.12 3.38
N VAL A 323 -12.83 -3.01 2.72
CA VAL A 323 -12.53 -1.84 1.87
C VAL A 323 -13.48 -1.78 0.68
N VAL A 324 -13.74 -2.90 0.02
CA VAL A 324 -14.72 -2.98 -1.08
C VAL A 324 -16.10 -2.57 -0.58
N ALA A 325 -16.54 -3.08 0.58
CA ALA A 325 -17.81 -2.70 1.19
C ALA A 325 -17.87 -1.18 1.45
N GLY A 326 -16.80 -0.58 1.98
CA GLY A 326 -16.75 0.86 2.21
C GLY A 326 -16.86 1.70 0.93
N GLY A 327 -16.29 1.23 -0.18
CA GLY A 327 -16.49 1.87 -1.48
C GLY A 327 -17.90 1.70 -2.04
N LEU A 328 -18.58 0.59 -1.74
CA LEU A 328 -19.97 0.37 -2.13
C LEU A 328 -20.95 1.19 -1.27
N ASP A 329 -20.66 1.39 0.02
CA ASP A 329 -21.47 2.23 0.92
C ASP A 329 -21.57 3.68 0.40
N ASP A 330 -20.57 4.15 -0.34
CA ASP A 330 -20.53 5.47 -0.94
C ASP A 330 -21.63 5.68 -2.01
N PHE A 331 -22.22 4.62 -2.56
CA PHE A 331 -23.36 4.71 -3.48
C PHE A 331 -24.56 5.44 -2.87
N ILE A 332 -24.73 5.39 -1.54
CA ILE A 332 -25.83 6.04 -0.84
C ILE A 332 -25.77 7.58 -1.01
N LEU A 333 -24.58 8.13 -1.27
CA LEU A 333 -24.37 9.56 -1.45
C LEU A 333 -24.42 10.02 -2.92
N CYS A 334 -24.49 9.08 -3.86
CA CYS A 334 -24.53 9.40 -5.28
C CYS A 334 -25.99 9.48 -5.77
N ASP A 335 -26.28 10.41 -6.69
CA ASP A 335 -27.55 10.39 -7.41
C ASP A 335 -27.60 9.24 -8.42
N LEU A 336 -28.02 8.07 -7.93
CA LEU A 336 -28.26 6.88 -8.74
C LEU A 336 -29.60 6.91 -9.47
N LYS A 337 -30.35 8.03 -9.51
CA LYS A 337 -31.52 8.14 -10.39
C LYS A 337 -31.11 8.57 -11.80
N SER A 338 -30.11 9.44 -11.90
CA SER A 338 -29.57 9.92 -13.17
C SER A 338 -28.87 8.82 -13.98
N PHE A 339 -29.18 8.73 -15.27
CA PHE A 339 -28.49 7.85 -16.21
C PHE A 339 -26.99 8.20 -16.31
N ARG A 340 -26.65 9.49 -16.24
CA ARG A 340 -25.26 9.96 -16.32
C ARG A 340 -24.39 9.37 -15.21
N SER A 341 -24.86 9.43 -13.96
CA SER A 341 -24.11 8.91 -12.81
C SER A 341 -23.90 7.39 -12.90
N LYS A 342 -24.95 6.64 -13.26
CA LYS A 342 -24.87 5.19 -13.47
C LYS A 342 -23.87 4.84 -14.58
N SER A 343 -23.94 5.57 -15.70
CA SER A 343 -23.04 5.35 -16.84
C SER A 343 -21.58 5.61 -16.46
N ILE A 344 -21.29 6.68 -15.72
CA ILE A 344 -19.93 6.99 -15.26
C ILE A 344 -19.42 5.89 -14.32
N LEU A 345 -20.21 5.53 -13.29
CA LEU A 345 -19.87 4.49 -12.33
C LEU A 345 -19.59 3.14 -13.01
N GLY A 346 -20.54 2.67 -13.82
CA GLY A 346 -20.44 1.39 -14.51
C GLY A 346 -19.24 1.35 -15.47
N PHE A 347 -19.05 2.41 -16.26
CA PHE A 347 -17.92 2.51 -17.18
C PHE A 347 -16.58 2.53 -16.44
N SER A 348 -16.46 3.30 -15.35
CA SER A 348 -15.22 3.38 -14.56
C SER A 348 -14.84 2.04 -13.90
N VAL A 349 -15.80 1.32 -13.31
CA VAL A 349 -15.53 0.00 -12.72
C VAL A 349 -15.15 -1.01 -13.81
N PHE A 350 -15.89 -1.03 -14.93
CA PHE A 350 -15.62 -1.93 -16.04
C PHE A 350 -14.24 -1.70 -16.64
N MET A 351 -13.90 -0.45 -16.98
CA MET A 351 -12.58 -0.11 -17.53
C MET A 351 -11.45 -0.36 -16.53
N GLY A 352 -11.69 -0.10 -15.24
CA GLY A 352 -10.72 -0.36 -14.18
C GLY A 352 -10.34 -1.83 -14.00
N LEU A 353 -11.22 -2.77 -14.40
CA LEU A 353 -10.93 -4.21 -14.41
C LEU A 353 -10.47 -4.71 -15.78
N SER A 354 -11.13 -4.24 -16.85
CA SER A 354 -10.89 -4.73 -18.22
C SER A 354 -9.52 -4.32 -18.75
N VAL A 355 -9.07 -3.09 -18.47
CA VAL A 355 -7.82 -2.57 -19.02
C VAL A 355 -6.61 -3.32 -18.44
N PRO A 356 -6.46 -3.47 -17.10
CA PRO A 356 -5.37 -4.27 -16.54
C PRO A 356 -5.39 -5.73 -17.00
N GLN A 357 -6.59 -6.32 -17.15
CA GLN A 357 -6.72 -7.71 -17.61
C GLN A 357 -6.26 -7.91 -19.06
N TYR A 358 -6.59 -6.97 -19.95
CA TYR A 358 -6.11 -7.01 -21.34
C TYR A 358 -4.58 -7.01 -21.39
N PHE A 359 -3.93 -6.12 -20.65
CA PHE A 359 -2.47 -6.02 -20.64
C PHE A 359 -1.78 -7.20 -19.95
N SER A 360 -2.36 -7.72 -18.86
CA SER A 360 -1.87 -8.94 -18.23
C SER A 360 -1.86 -10.15 -19.18
N ASN A 361 -2.81 -10.20 -20.13
CA ASN A 361 -2.88 -11.27 -21.13
C ASN A 361 -2.08 -10.94 -22.40
N TYR A 362 -1.82 -9.67 -22.69
CA TYR A 362 -1.09 -9.24 -23.89
C TYR A 362 0.34 -9.79 -23.89
N ASP A 363 1.02 -9.74 -22.73
CA ASP A 363 2.37 -10.30 -22.56
C ASP A 363 2.43 -11.83 -22.69
N LEU A 364 1.29 -12.54 -22.56
CA LEU A 364 1.24 -14.02 -22.63
C LEU A 364 1.06 -14.56 -24.05
N PHE A 365 0.49 -13.77 -24.97
CA PHE A 365 0.09 -14.26 -26.30
C PHE A 365 0.71 -13.51 -27.48
N SER A 366 1.35 -12.35 -27.27
CA SER A 366 2.03 -11.63 -28.35
C SER A 366 3.53 -11.93 -28.37
N THR A 367 4.03 -12.49 -29.48
CA THR A 367 5.47 -12.56 -29.81
C THR A 367 6.04 -11.19 -30.18
N ASP A 368 5.18 -10.27 -30.60
CA ASP A 368 5.52 -8.87 -30.81
C ASP A 368 5.29 -8.10 -29.51
N GLY A 369 6.33 -7.41 -29.02
CA GLY A 369 6.23 -6.64 -27.78
C GLY A 369 5.11 -5.60 -27.79
N LEU A 370 4.74 -5.12 -26.61
CA LEU A 370 3.73 -4.07 -26.38
C LEU A 370 3.73 -2.97 -27.44
N PRO A 371 2.55 -2.53 -27.94
CA PRO A 371 2.47 -1.57 -29.03
C PRO A 371 3.19 -0.28 -28.64
N GLN A 372 4.33 -0.03 -29.29
CA GLN A 372 5.14 1.16 -29.04
C GLN A 372 4.52 2.37 -29.74
N THR A 373 3.68 3.10 -29.03
CA THR A 373 3.29 4.46 -29.41
C THR A 373 4.47 5.43 -29.22
N SER A 374 4.52 6.53 -29.96
CA SER A 374 5.55 7.58 -29.79
C SER A 374 5.50 8.25 -28.41
N SER A 375 4.40 8.08 -27.68
CA SER A 375 4.20 8.58 -26.33
C SER A 375 4.60 7.51 -25.32
N ASN A 376 5.82 7.62 -24.78
CA ASN A 376 6.37 6.71 -23.77
C ASN A 376 5.33 6.38 -22.68
N TRP A 377 4.56 7.36 -22.20
CA TRP A 377 3.58 7.19 -21.13
C TRP A 377 2.42 6.23 -21.42
N VAL A 378 1.97 6.13 -22.67
CA VAL A 378 0.87 5.23 -23.07
C VAL A 378 1.38 3.79 -23.10
N ASN A 379 2.58 3.56 -23.63
CA ASN A 379 3.21 2.22 -23.68
C ASN A 379 3.47 1.62 -22.30
N PHE A 380 3.44 2.44 -21.25
CA PHE A 380 3.79 2.05 -19.87
C PHE A 380 2.59 1.80 -18.95
N TYR A 381 1.36 2.23 -19.31
CA TYR A 381 0.14 1.67 -18.69
C TYR A 381 -0.13 0.23 -19.15
N LEU A 382 0.61 -0.23 -20.16
CA LEU A 382 0.49 -1.55 -20.76
C LEU A 382 1.43 -2.60 -20.11
N LEU A 383 2.27 -2.20 -19.15
CA LEU A 383 3.14 -3.04 -18.31
C LEU A 383 2.59 -3.08 -16.88
#